data_AF-D8FAT2-F1
#
_entry.id   AF-D8FAT2-F1
#
_cell.length_a   1.000
_cell.length_b   1.000
_cell.length_c   1.000
_cell.angle_alpha   90.00
_cell.angle_beta   90.00
_cell.angle_gamma   90.00
#
_symmetry.space_group_name_H-M   'P 1'
#
loop_
_entity.id
_entity.type
_entity.pdbx_description
1 polymer ?
#
loop_
_entity_poly.entity_id
_entity_poly.type
_entity_poly.pdbx_seq_one_letter_code
_entity_poly.pdbx_strand_id
1 'polypeptide(L)'
;MIGCEAIVGVSYTVDPKVRTPREVAENLVYPEKSKEEIDTPNKQDVKASPIRASNPRRIASLERSKKDVMMEILKDAKVRNPDNRKSLVAVMDGALCLWSLLSTVLAGVKWVGILDIIHVVEYLWKVANSLYGENTREGKKWVYDHLMAILQGHVGRVIGGMKQILNKRKKLCGRARSHILAGVNPAPEGWPATG
;
A
#
# COMPACT_ATOMS: atom_id res chain seq x y z
N MET A 1 3.65 -11.43 -29.21
CA MET A 1 3.82 -12.02 -27.87
C MET A 1 3.25 -11.04 -26.86
N ILE A 2 2.09 -11.34 -26.29
CA ILE A 2 1.55 -10.61 -25.14
C ILE A 2 2.39 -11.11 -23.96
N GLY A 3 3.16 -10.23 -23.30
CA GLY A 3 4.00 -10.64 -22.19
C GLY A 3 3.17 -11.31 -21.10
N CYS A 4 3.53 -12.54 -20.72
CA CYS A 4 2.95 -13.24 -19.60
C CYS A 4 3.39 -12.54 -18.30
N GLU A 5 2.64 -11.53 -17.87
CA GLU A 5 2.79 -10.96 -16.53
C GLU A 5 2.07 -11.86 -15.54
N ALA A 6 2.79 -12.35 -14.53
CA ALA A 6 2.20 -13.10 -13.43
C ALA A 6 1.18 -12.22 -12.68
N ILE A 7 -0.01 -12.74 -12.44
CA ILE A 7 -1.01 -12.08 -11.59
C ILE A 7 -1.35 -12.95 -10.39
N VAL A 8 -1.45 -12.32 -9.22
CA VAL A 8 -1.94 -12.92 -7.99
C VAL A 8 -3.14 -12.12 -7.49
N GLY A 9 -4.20 -12.82 -7.12
CA GLY A 9 -5.40 -12.25 -6.51
C GLY A 9 -5.75 -12.99 -5.23
N VAL A 10 -6.24 -12.26 -4.22
CA VAL A 10 -6.66 -12.85 -2.94
C VAL A 10 -7.99 -12.24 -2.51
N SER A 11 -8.94 -13.08 -2.12
CA SER A 11 -10.19 -12.67 -1.45
C SER A 11 -10.29 -13.31 -0.08
N TYR A 12 -10.73 -12.52 0.90
CA TYR A 12 -10.98 -12.99 2.26
C TYR A 12 -11.96 -12.04 2.97
N THR A 13 -12.52 -12.49 4.09
CA THR A 13 -13.30 -11.64 5.00
C THR A 13 -12.56 -11.51 6.32
N VAL A 14 -12.49 -10.30 6.85
CA VAL A 14 -11.79 -9.98 8.10
C VAL A 14 -12.53 -8.87 8.84
N ASP A 15 -12.52 -8.91 10.16
CA ASP A 15 -12.98 -7.79 10.98
C ASP A 15 -11.97 -6.64 10.95
N PRO A 16 -12.41 -5.37 10.93
CA PRO A 16 -11.51 -4.23 10.92
C PRO A 16 -10.56 -4.23 12.13
N LYS A 17 -9.25 -4.10 11.87
CA LYS A 17 -8.26 -3.75 12.89
C LYS A 17 -7.98 -2.27 12.84
N VAL A 18 -8.53 -1.52 13.79
CA VAL A 18 -8.17 -0.12 13.92
C VAL A 18 -6.73 -0.04 14.42
N ARG A 19 -5.91 0.73 13.71
CA ARG A 19 -4.53 1.06 14.08
C ARG A 19 -4.34 2.56 13.88
N THR A 20 -3.53 3.16 14.74
CA THR A 20 -3.10 4.55 14.57
C THR A 20 -2.04 4.65 13.47
N PRO A 21 -1.90 5.82 12.82
CA PRO A 21 -0.79 6.09 11.90
C PRO A 21 0.58 5.76 12.51
N ARG A 22 0.74 6.05 13.81
CA ARG A 22 1.97 5.79 14.56
C ARG A 22 2.27 4.32 14.68
N GLU A 23 1.31 3.51 15.13
CA GLU A 23 1.49 2.06 15.26
C GLU A 23 1.83 1.44 13.90
N VAL A 24 1.19 1.86 12.81
CA VAL A 24 1.50 1.35 11.47
C VAL A 24 2.92 1.73 11.05
N ALA A 25 3.30 3.01 11.19
CA ALA A 25 4.62 3.49 10.78
C ALA A 25 5.76 2.89 11.63
N GLU A 26 5.58 2.79 12.95
CA GLU A 26 6.57 2.19 13.85
C GLU A 26 6.76 0.72 13.53
N ASN A 27 5.69 -0.05 13.34
CA ASN A 27 5.80 -1.48 13.01
C ASN A 27 6.47 -1.74 11.64
N LEU A 28 6.23 -0.87 10.65
CA LEU A 28 6.79 -1.04 9.30
C LEU A 28 8.23 -0.54 9.18
N VAL A 29 8.62 0.47 9.96
CA VAL A 29 9.96 1.08 9.84
C VAL A 29 10.90 0.64 10.97
N TYR A 30 10.40 0.45 12.18
CA TYR A 30 11.15 0.05 13.38
C TYR A 30 10.60 -1.24 14.01
N PRO A 31 10.56 -2.37 13.28
CA PRO A 31 10.01 -3.61 13.80
C PRO A 31 10.73 -4.10 15.06
N GLU A 32 12.00 -3.74 15.26
CA GLU A 32 12.75 -4.05 16.49
C GLU A 32 12.10 -3.48 17.75
N LYS A 33 11.53 -2.26 17.69
CA LYS A 33 10.90 -1.61 18.84
C LYS A 33 9.61 -2.31 19.28
N SER A 34 8.85 -2.81 18.30
CA SER A 34 7.65 -3.59 18.58
C SER A 34 7.95 -4.92 19.27
N LYS A 35 9.13 -5.51 19.02
CA LYS A 35 9.56 -6.77 19.66
C LYS A 35 10.04 -6.52 21.09
N GLU A 36 10.80 -5.45 21.31
CA GLU A 36 11.25 -5.04 22.65
C GLU A 36 10.06 -4.75 23.60
N GLU A 37 8.99 -4.14 23.09
CA GLU A 37 7.76 -3.93 23.88
C GLU A 37 7.04 -5.24 24.26
N ILE A 38 7.09 -6.26 23.39
CA ILE A 38 6.50 -7.59 23.65
C ILE A 38 7.32 -8.39 24.68
N ASP A 39 8.64 -8.20 24.72
CA ASP A 39 9.54 -8.90 25.62
C ASP A 39 9.66 -8.24 27.02
N THR A 40 9.03 -7.08 27.25
CA THR A 40 8.94 -6.49 28.59
C THR A 40 7.85 -7.17 29.45
N PRO A 41 8.14 -7.69 30.67
CA PRO A 41 7.21 -8.54 31.42
C PRO A 41 5.98 -7.85 32.02
N ASN A 42 5.75 -6.56 31.77
CA ASN A 42 4.92 -5.72 32.65
C ASN A 42 3.85 -4.88 31.96
N LYS A 43 3.18 -5.44 30.93
CA LYS A 43 1.84 -4.98 30.53
C LYS A 43 0.89 -6.17 30.48
N GLN A 44 0.18 -6.38 31.58
CA GLN A 44 -1.11 -7.05 31.58
C GLN A 44 -2.07 -6.17 30.77
N ASP A 45 -2.16 -6.34 29.45
CA ASP A 45 -3.32 -5.86 28.70
C ASP A 45 -3.41 -6.59 27.36
N VAL A 46 -4.44 -7.45 27.30
CA VAL A 46 -5.07 -8.01 26.10
C VAL A 46 -4.10 -8.52 25.04
N LYS A 47 -3.80 -9.83 25.08
CA LYS A 47 -3.44 -10.59 23.86
C LYS A 47 -4.55 -10.32 22.85
N ALA A 48 -4.38 -9.30 21.99
CA ALA A 48 -5.31 -9.03 20.92
C ALA A 48 -5.35 -10.31 20.08
N SER A 49 -6.49 -11.01 20.11
CA SER A 49 -6.66 -12.24 19.36
C SER A 49 -6.14 -12.04 17.95
N PRO A 50 -5.27 -12.94 17.43
CA PRO A 50 -4.70 -12.76 16.11
C PRO A 50 -5.85 -12.64 15.13
N ILE A 51 -5.90 -11.53 14.40
CA ILE A 51 -6.92 -11.34 13.38
C ILE A 51 -6.67 -12.36 12.29
N ARG A 52 -7.60 -13.30 12.17
CA ARG A 52 -7.52 -14.37 11.20
C ARG A 52 -8.46 -14.03 10.05
N ALA A 53 -7.89 -13.93 8.86
CA ALA A 53 -8.66 -13.91 7.63
C ALA A 53 -9.49 -15.19 7.57
N SER A 54 -10.80 -15.05 7.33
CA SER A 54 -11.69 -16.19 7.16
C SER A 54 -11.66 -16.67 5.71
N ASN A 55 -11.42 -17.98 5.54
CA ASN A 55 -11.42 -18.70 4.27
C ASN A 55 -10.62 -18.00 3.15
N PRO A 56 -9.33 -17.64 3.32
CA PRO A 56 -8.61 -16.93 2.26
C PRO A 56 -8.56 -17.76 0.98
N ARG A 57 -9.04 -17.19 -0.14
CA ARG A 57 -8.92 -17.77 -1.47
C ARG A 57 -7.82 -17.04 -2.23
N ARG A 58 -6.90 -17.81 -2.81
CA ARG A 58 -5.76 -17.29 -3.58
C ARG A 58 -5.83 -17.83 -4.99
N ILE A 59 -5.60 -16.97 -5.97
CA ILE A 59 -5.43 -17.33 -7.37
C ILE A 59 -4.09 -16.77 -7.79
N ALA A 60 -3.27 -17.59 -8.46
CA ALA A 60 -2.09 -17.16 -9.16
C ALA A 60 -2.16 -17.70 -10.59
N SER A 61 -1.81 -16.87 -11.59
CA SER A 61 -1.78 -17.32 -12.97
C SER A 61 -0.69 -16.62 -13.76
N LEU A 62 -0.08 -17.38 -14.67
CA LEU A 62 0.88 -16.89 -15.69
C LEU A 62 0.23 -16.74 -17.07
N GLU A 63 -0.92 -17.38 -17.29
CA GLU A 63 -1.57 -17.48 -18.60
C GLU A 63 -2.83 -16.62 -18.69
N ARG A 64 -3.55 -16.48 -17.58
CA ARG A 64 -4.83 -15.78 -17.55
C ARG A 64 -4.65 -14.28 -17.59
N SER A 65 -5.60 -13.60 -18.22
CA SER A 65 -5.61 -12.14 -18.22
C SER A 65 -5.88 -11.59 -16.81
N LYS A 66 -5.43 -10.35 -16.58
CA LYS A 66 -5.71 -9.60 -15.34
C LYS A 66 -7.22 -9.52 -15.05
N LYS A 67 -8.02 -9.36 -16.11
CA LYS A 67 -9.48 -9.30 -16.05
C LYS A 67 -10.07 -10.61 -15.57
N ASP A 68 -9.61 -11.75 -16.08
CA ASP A 68 -10.17 -13.06 -15.71
C ASP A 68 -9.91 -13.38 -14.24
N VAL A 69 -8.71 -13.12 -13.75
CA VAL A 69 -8.37 -13.33 -12.34
C VAL A 69 -9.15 -12.37 -11.44
N MET A 70 -9.27 -11.10 -11.82
CA MET A 70 -10.06 -10.11 -11.09
C MET A 70 -11.55 -10.50 -11.01
N MET A 71 -12.15 -10.90 -12.14
CA MET A 71 -13.54 -11.35 -12.19
C MET A 71 -13.79 -12.55 -11.28
N GLU A 72 -12.84 -13.47 -11.21
CA GLU A 72 -12.98 -14.65 -10.35
C GLU A 72 -12.86 -14.32 -8.86
N ILE A 73 -11.92 -13.45 -8.48
CA ILE A 73 -11.79 -12.95 -7.10
C ILE A 73 -13.07 -12.19 -6.70
N LEU A 74 -13.63 -11.38 -7.60
CA LEU A 74 -14.87 -10.66 -7.34
C LEU A 74 -16.09 -11.58 -7.26
N LYS A 75 -16.13 -12.66 -8.04
CA LYS A 75 -17.16 -13.69 -7.92
C LYS A 75 -17.11 -14.33 -6.53
N ASP A 76 -15.92 -14.68 -6.03
CA ASP A 76 -15.74 -15.22 -4.68
C ASP A 76 -16.15 -14.21 -3.60
N ALA A 77 -15.78 -12.93 -3.76
CA ALA A 77 -16.19 -11.86 -2.84
C ALA A 77 -17.72 -11.69 -2.78
N LYS A 78 -18.42 -11.75 -3.92
CA LYS A 78 -19.89 -11.70 -3.98
C LYS A 78 -20.56 -12.87 -3.28
N VAL A 79 -20.04 -14.10 -3.46
CA VAL A 79 -20.56 -15.29 -2.78
C VAL A 79 -20.49 -15.16 -1.25
N ARG A 80 -19.49 -14.46 -0.72
CA ARG A 80 -19.30 -14.24 0.74
C ARG A 80 -20.11 -13.09 1.32
N ASN A 81 -20.71 -12.27 0.46
CA ASN A 81 -21.47 -11.07 0.80
C ASN A 81 -22.77 -10.99 -0.03
N PRO A 82 -23.62 -12.03 -0.01
CA PRO A 82 -24.79 -12.12 -0.88
C PRO A 82 -25.83 -11.02 -0.60
N ASP A 83 -25.84 -10.49 0.62
CA ASP A 83 -26.75 -9.45 1.10
C ASP A 83 -26.16 -8.03 1.05
N ASN A 84 -24.93 -7.88 0.55
CA ASN A 84 -24.18 -6.62 0.52
C ASN A 84 -24.04 -5.93 1.89
N ARG A 85 -24.12 -6.66 3.01
CA ARG A 85 -23.97 -6.07 4.36
C ARG A 85 -22.52 -5.75 4.73
N LYS A 86 -21.55 -6.39 4.08
CA LYS A 86 -20.12 -6.14 4.30
C LYS A 86 -19.59 -5.11 3.31
N SER A 87 -18.66 -4.28 3.75
CA SER A 87 -17.95 -3.35 2.86
C SER A 87 -16.97 -4.11 1.96
N LEU A 88 -17.03 -3.86 0.65
CA LEU A 88 -16.05 -4.36 -0.29
C LEU A 88 -14.82 -3.44 -0.29
N VAL A 89 -13.68 -3.96 0.13
CA VAL A 89 -12.40 -3.25 0.12
C VAL A 89 -11.48 -3.89 -0.91
N ALA A 90 -10.93 -3.08 -1.80
CA ALA A 90 -9.92 -3.51 -2.77
C ALA A 90 -8.57 -2.90 -2.39
N VAL A 91 -7.58 -3.75 -2.12
CA VAL A 91 -6.20 -3.34 -1.86
C VAL A 91 -5.36 -3.70 -3.08
N MET A 92 -4.72 -2.71 -3.71
CA MET A 92 -3.89 -2.90 -4.90
C MET A 92 -2.65 -2.02 -4.83
N ASP A 93 -1.61 -2.39 -5.57
CA ASP A 93 -0.40 -1.58 -5.74
C ASP A 93 -0.66 -0.31 -6.58
N GLY A 94 0.39 0.41 -6.95
CA GLY A 94 0.29 1.64 -7.76
C GLY A 94 0.00 1.43 -9.25
N ALA A 95 -0.28 0.21 -9.73
CA ALA A 95 -0.43 -0.07 -11.16
C ALA A 95 -1.76 0.49 -11.72
N LEU A 96 -1.68 1.65 -12.38
CA LEU A 96 -2.85 2.35 -12.93
C LEU A 96 -3.75 1.48 -13.82
N CYS A 97 -3.18 0.54 -14.58
CA CYS A 97 -3.98 -0.36 -15.41
C CYS A 97 -4.91 -1.29 -14.61
N LEU A 98 -4.50 -1.75 -13.42
CA LEU A 98 -5.31 -2.58 -12.53
C LEU A 98 -6.47 -1.78 -11.94
N TRP A 99 -6.15 -0.56 -11.55
CA TRP A 99 -7.06 0.45 -11.05
C TRP A 99 -8.16 0.82 -12.06
N SER A 100 -7.81 1.12 -13.31
CA SER A 100 -8.77 1.36 -14.39
C SER A 100 -9.64 0.13 -14.67
N LEU A 101 -9.04 -1.06 -14.73
CA LEU A 101 -9.76 -2.31 -14.92
C LEU A 101 -10.75 -2.56 -13.77
N LEU A 102 -10.33 -2.38 -12.52
CA LEU A 102 -11.18 -2.57 -11.34
C LEU A 102 -12.38 -1.62 -11.35
N SER A 103 -12.15 -0.33 -11.67
CA SER A 103 -13.24 0.66 -11.76
C SER A 103 -14.29 0.28 -12.81
N THR A 104 -13.86 -0.30 -13.92
CA THR A 104 -14.75 -0.79 -14.99
C THR A 104 -15.55 -2.00 -14.51
N VAL A 105 -14.90 -2.95 -13.85
CA VAL A 105 -15.54 -4.20 -13.39
C VAL A 105 -16.48 -3.97 -12.21
N LEU A 106 -16.17 -3.01 -11.34
CA LEU A 106 -16.99 -2.64 -10.18
C LEU A 106 -17.94 -1.46 -10.45
N ALA A 107 -18.18 -1.12 -11.72
CA ALA A 107 -19.17 -0.10 -12.07
C ALA A 107 -20.54 -0.44 -11.44
N GLY A 108 -21.11 0.52 -10.70
CA GLY A 108 -22.39 0.34 -9.99
C GLY A 108 -22.30 -0.45 -8.68
N VAL A 109 -21.12 -0.91 -8.27
CA VAL A 109 -20.89 -1.56 -6.96
C VAL A 109 -20.36 -0.53 -5.98
N LYS A 110 -20.81 -0.56 -4.71
CA LYS A 110 -20.21 0.25 -3.64
C LYS A 110 -18.96 -0.43 -3.11
N TRP A 111 -17.81 0.21 -3.21
CA TRP A 111 -16.52 -0.31 -2.73
C TRP A 111 -15.58 0.81 -2.28
N VAL A 112 -14.53 0.44 -1.55
CA VAL A 112 -13.44 1.33 -1.11
C VAL A 112 -12.12 0.81 -1.67
N GLY A 113 -11.39 1.66 -2.38
CA GLY A 113 -10.04 1.37 -2.85
C GLY A 113 -8.99 1.83 -1.84
N ILE A 114 -8.00 1.00 -1.57
CA ILE A 114 -6.86 1.33 -0.71
C ILE A 114 -5.57 0.97 -1.47
N LEU A 115 -4.63 1.92 -1.51
CA LEU A 115 -3.29 1.66 -2.04
C LEU A 115 -2.51 0.77 -1.07
N ASP A 116 -1.80 -0.23 -1.60
CA ASP A 116 -0.94 -1.11 -0.81
C ASP A 116 0.18 -0.31 -0.14
N ILE A 117 0.07 -0.20 1.19
CA ILE A 117 1.02 0.55 2.00
C ILE A 117 2.43 -0.07 1.98
N ILE A 118 2.56 -1.38 1.76
CA ILE A 118 3.87 -2.02 1.64
C ILE A 118 4.59 -1.49 0.41
N HIS A 119 3.88 -1.36 -0.71
CA HIS A 119 4.44 -0.78 -1.94
C HIS A 119 4.85 0.69 -1.74
N VAL A 120 4.04 1.48 -1.01
CA VAL A 120 4.38 2.86 -0.65
C VAL A 120 5.67 2.92 0.18
N VAL A 121 5.79 2.05 1.19
CA VAL A 121 6.98 2.01 2.06
C VAL A 121 8.24 1.59 1.29
N GLU A 122 8.14 0.59 0.41
CA GLU A 122 9.25 0.21 -0.49
C GLU A 122 9.70 1.38 -1.36
N TYR A 123 8.75 2.17 -1.88
CA TYR A 123 9.06 3.36 -2.65
C TYR A 123 9.77 4.42 -1.81
N LEU A 124 9.31 4.69 -0.58
CA LEU A 124 9.99 5.60 0.33
C LEU A 124 11.42 5.12 0.64
N TRP A 125 11.64 3.82 0.84
CA TRP A 125 12.98 3.26 1.03
C TRP A 125 13.87 3.46 -0.20
N LYS A 126 13.37 3.23 -1.41
CA LYS A 126 14.13 3.49 -2.66
C LYS A 126 14.59 4.95 -2.74
N VAL A 127 13.73 5.89 -2.38
CA VAL A 127 14.08 7.32 -2.36
C VAL A 127 15.10 7.60 -1.25
N ALA A 128 14.85 7.17 -0.02
CA ALA A 128 15.72 7.39 1.12
C ALA A 128 17.13 6.83 0.88
N ASN A 129 17.24 5.57 0.43
CA ASN A 129 18.53 4.93 0.13
C ASN A 129 19.29 5.69 -0.96
N SER A 130 18.58 6.30 -1.92
CA SER A 130 19.22 7.10 -2.97
C SER A 130 19.66 8.49 -2.47
N LEU A 131 19.05 9.01 -1.40
CA LEU A 131 19.36 10.33 -0.85
C LEU A 131 20.39 10.30 0.29
N TYR A 132 20.42 9.22 1.06
CA TYR A 132 21.17 9.10 2.31
C TYR A 132 22.10 7.88 2.33
N GLY A 133 21.96 6.93 1.40
CA GLY A 133 22.63 5.63 1.45
C GLY A 133 21.82 4.59 2.23
N GLU A 134 22.13 3.31 2.00
CA GLU A 134 21.47 2.19 2.65
C GLU A 134 21.83 2.10 4.14
N ASN A 135 20.90 1.60 4.96
CA ASN A 135 21.09 1.35 6.39
C ASN A 135 21.51 2.58 7.23
N THR A 136 21.24 3.79 6.73
CA THR A 136 21.53 5.03 7.47
C THR A 136 20.42 5.39 8.45
N ARG A 137 20.79 5.98 9.59
CA ARG A 137 19.82 6.46 10.60
C ARG A 137 18.96 7.57 10.03
N GLU A 138 19.55 8.44 9.23
CA GLU A 138 18.93 9.56 8.54
C GLU A 138 17.90 9.05 7.52
N GLY A 139 18.27 8.06 6.70
CA GLY A 139 17.36 7.43 5.74
C GLY A 139 16.17 6.76 6.42
N LYS A 140 16.42 5.98 7.48
CA LYS A 140 15.36 5.33 8.27
C LYS A 140 14.40 6.35 8.89
N LYS A 141 14.92 7.41 9.51
CA LYS A 141 14.09 8.50 10.05
C LYS A 141 13.29 9.21 8.95
N TRP A 142 13.92 9.46 7.80
CA TRP A 142 13.24 10.09 6.66
C TRP A 142 12.06 9.25 6.18
N VAL A 143 12.21 7.93 6.05
CA VAL A 143 11.10 7.01 5.68
C VAL A 143 9.98 7.08 6.70
N TYR A 144 10.31 7.02 8.00
CA TYR A 144 9.32 7.12 9.07
C TYR A 144 8.52 8.43 9.01
N ASP A 145 9.21 9.57 8.94
CA ASP A 145 8.57 10.89 8.93
C ASP A 145 7.62 11.04 7.72
N HIS A 146 8.03 10.55 6.54
CA HIS A 146 7.21 10.63 5.31
C HIS A 146 6.04 9.64 5.33
N LEU A 147 6.25 8.42 5.84
CA LEU A 147 5.18 7.44 6.00
C LEU A 147 4.13 7.93 7.00
N MET A 148 4.55 8.51 8.13
CA MET A 148 3.66 9.11 9.11
C MET A 148 2.81 10.22 8.49
N ALA A 149 3.46 11.13 7.74
CA ALA A 149 2.76 12.21 7.06
C ALA A 149 1.73 11.68 6.05
N ILE A 150 2.04 10.62 5.29
CA ILE A 150 1.10 9.97 4.37
C ILE A 150 -0.09 9.39 5.12
N LEU A 151 0.16 8.62 6.20
CA LEU A 151 -0.89 7.98 7.01
C LEU A 151 -1.77 9.00 7.75
N GLN A 152 -1.28 10.22 7.96
CA GLN A 152 -2.04 11.37 8.50
C GLN A 152 -2.78 12.18 7.43
N GLY A 153 -2.75 11.76 6.16
CA GLY A 153 -3.42 12.45 5.05
C GLY A 153 -2.64 13.60 4.43
N HIS A 154 -1.37 13.80 4.80
CA HIS A 154 -0.53 14.89 4.27
C HIS A 154 0.20 14.52 2.96
N VAL A 155 -0.44 13.74 2.09
CA VAL A 155 0.14 13.22 0.84
C VAL A 155 0.63 14.35 -0.08
N GLY A 156 -0.17 15.41 -0.26
CA GLY A 156 0.21 16.56 -1.08
C GLY A 156 1.46 17.28 -0.58
N ARG A 157 1.64 17.37 0.75
CA ARG A 157 2.84 17.94 1.37
C ARG A 157 4.07 17.09 1.09
N VAL A 158 3.94 15.77 1.17
CA VAL A 158 5.02 14.82 0.87
C VAL A 158 5.44 14.91 -0.59
N ILE A 159 4.48 14.91 -1.52
CA ILE A 159 4.74 15.08 -2.96
C ILE A 159 5.42 16.43 -3.22
N GLY A 160 4.93 17.51 -2.61
CA GLY A 160 5.53 18.84 -2.71
C GLY A 160 6.98 18.88 -2.22
N GLY A 161 7.26 18.25 -1.07
CA GLY A 161 8.62 18.12 -0.53
C GLY A 161 9.55 17.36 -1.49
N MET A 162 9.09 16.24 -2.05
CA MET A 162 9.83 15.48 -3.06
C MET A 162 10.13 16.29 -4.33
N LYS A 163 9.16 17.06 -4.83
CA LYS A 163 9.37 17.98 -5.98
C LYS A 163 10.42 19.05 -5.65
N GLN A 164 10.44 19.56 -4.42
CA GLN A 164 11.48 20.52 -4.00
C GLN A 164 12.88 19.89 -3.96
N ILE A 165 13.00 18.62 -3.54
CA ILE A 165 14.28 17.89 -3.56
C ILE A 165 14.83 17.83 -5.00
N LEU A 166 13.97 17.51 -5.98
CA LEU A 166 14.34 17.47 -7.40
C LEU A 166 14.86 18.82 -7.94
N ASN A 167 14.27 19.92 -7.47
CA ASN A 167 14.59 21.26 -7.96
C ASN A 167 15.81 21.88 -7.26
N LYS A 168 15.97 21.63 -5.96
CA LYS A 168 17.00 22.29 -5.13
C LYS A 168 18.34 21.54 -5.11
N ARG A 169 18.34 20.21 -5.25
CA ARG A 169 19.59 19.43 -5.25
C ARG A 169 20.18 19.37 -6.67
N LYS A 170 21.13 20.26 -6.95
CA LYS A 170 21.87 20.35 -8.24
C LYS A 170 22.67 19.08 -8.59
N LYS A 171 23.00 18.23 -7.61
CA LYS A 171 23.72 16.95 -7.78
C LYS A 171 22.95 15.80 -7.12
N LEU A 172 21.83 15.39 -7.70
CA LEU A 172 21.22 14.09 -7.41
C LEU A 172 21.85 13.06 -8.33
N CYS A 173 22.15 11.86 -7.82
CA CYS A 173 22.49 10.75 -8.70
C CYS A 173 21.29 10.42 -9.60
N GLY A 174 21.53 9.92 -10.81
CA GLY A 174 20.46 9.60 -11.77
C GLY A 174 19.41 8.65 -11.19
N ARG A 175 19.83 7.72 -10.33
CA ARG A 175 18.96 6.79 -9.61
C ARG A 175 18.03 7.51 -8.63
N ALA A 176 18.54 8.44 -7.82
CA ALA A 176 17.72 9.25 -6.91
C ALA A 176 16.67 10.06 -7.66
N ARG A 177 17.08 10.68 -8.78
CA ARG A 177 16.17 11.48 -9.61
C ARG A 177 15.05 10.62 -10.20
N SER A 178 15.40 9.46 -10.77
CA SER A 178 14.44 8.51 -11.33
C SER A 178 13.45 8.01 -10.28
N HIS A 179 13.94 7.59 -9.12
CA HIS A 179 13.06 7.15 -8.03
C HIS A 179 12.09 8.24 -7.63
N ILE A 180 12.55 9.47 -7.33
CA ILE A 180 11.67 10.56 -6.89
C ILE A 180 10.63 10.93 -7.98
N LEU A 181 11.03 10.95 -9.26
CA LEU A 181 10.10 11.22 -10.36
C LEU A 181 8.94 10.22 -10.42
N ALA A 182 9.21 8.94 -10.18
CA ALA A 182 8.20 7.89 -10.25
C ALA A 182 7.05 8.05 -9.22
N GLY A 183 7.24 8.79 -8.12
CA GLY A 183 6.21 8.97 -7.08
C GLY A 183 5.65 10.38 -6.96
N VAL A 184 6.12 11.33 -7.78
CA VAL A 184 5.57 12.70 -7.81
C VAL A 184 4.78 13.01 -9.08
N ASN A 185 4.80 12.11 -10.07
CA ASN A 185 4.00 12.25 -11.27
C ASN A 185 2.52 12.09 -10.92
N PRO A 186 1.65 12.99 -11.39
CA PRO A 186 0.23 12.92 -11.09
C PRO A 186 -0.39 11.65 -11.67
N ALA A 187 -1.42 11.13 -10.99
CA ALA A 187 -2.33 10.19 -11.61
C ALA A 187 -3.03 10.88 -12.82
N PRO A 188 -3.42 10.12 -13.86
CA PRO A 188 -4.16 10.67 -14.99
C PRO A 188 -5.42 11.42 -14.54
N GLU A 189 -5.85 12.42 -15.32
CA GLU A 189 -7.10 13.14 -15.08
C GLU A 189 -8.32 12.20 -15.04
N GLY A 190 -9.28 12.46 -14.15
CA GLY A 190 -10.48 11.64 -13.97
C GLY A 190 -10.37 10.51 -12.95
N TRP A 191 -9.23 10.38 -12.26
CA TRP A 191 -9.07 9.40 -11.19
C TRP A 191 -9.92 9.77 -9.95
N PRO A 192 -10.64 8.84 -9.31
CA PRO A 192 -11.30 9.11 -8.05
C PRO A 192 -10.24 9.40 -6.99
N ALA A 193 -9.99 10.69 -6.75
CA ALA A 193 -9.27 11.14 -5.58
C ALA A 193 -10.16 10.85 -4.37
N THR A 194 -10.01 9.66 -3.79
CA THR A 194 -10.57 9.40 -2.46
C THR A 194 -9.68 10.11 -1.46
N GLY A 195 -10.17 11.26 -0.98
CA GLY A 195 -9.70 11.86 0.27
C GLY A 195 -10.04 10.99 1.47
#